data_AF-A0A8J6WSI2-F1
#
_entry.id   AF-A0A8J6WSI2-F1
#
_cell.length_a   1.000
_cell.length_b   1.000
_cell.length_c   1.000
_cell.angle_alpha   90.00
_cell.angle_beta   90.00
_cell.angle_gamma   90.00
#
_symmetry.space_group_name_H-M   'P 1'
#
loop_
_entity.id
_entity.type
_entity.pdbx_description
1 polymer ?
#
loop_
_entity_poly.entity_id
_entity_poly.type
_entity_poly.pdbx_seq_one_letter_code
_entity_poly.pdbx_strand_id
1 'polypeptide(L)'
;MKSSPRSTKNDFKQSRFSTQTHFPTARSPNHALVTVAQEVAEQLQQAYPLSSDDSNSVEAIDIRAVDSDLRQMILAESLTDRELEVLQLIVDGDNSIAIARKLNISVGTAKTHTRNILKKFI
;
A
#
# COMPACT_ATOMS: atom_id res chain seq x y z
N MET A 1 59.28 16.69 -30.85
CA MET A 1 58.38 16.63 -32.03
C MET A 1 56.97 16.85 -31.50
N LYS A 2 56.49 18.11 -31.53
CA LYS A 2 55.32 18.60 -32.32
C LYS A 2 54.05 17.78 -32.00
N SER A 3 52.93 18.27 -31.47
CA SER A 3 52.38 19.64 -31.29
C SER A 3 51.02 19.51 -30.58
N SER A 4 50.69 20.40 -29.62
CA SER A 4 49.29 20.76 -29.29
C SER A 4 48.83 21.89 -30.25
N PRO A 5 47.52 22.25 -30.44
CA PRO A 5 46.68 22.86 -29.38
C PRO A 5 45.13 22.76 -29.49
N ARG A 6 44.45 23.31 -28.47
CA ARG A 6 43.14 24.04 -28.44
C ARG A 6 41.85 23.22 -28.73
N SER A 7 40.94 23.00 -27.77
CA SER A 7 40.14 23.91 -26.92
C SER A 7 39.16 24.79 -27.71
N THR A 8 37.86 24.49 -27.61
CA THR A 8 36.80 25.51 -27.59
C THR A 8 35.66 25.06 -26.68
N LYS A 9 35.40 25.93 -25.70
CA LYS A 9 34.23 26.02 -24.82
C LYS A 9 32.91 25.88 -25.58
N ASN A 10 31.88 25.40 -24.88
CA ASN A 10 30.59 26.09 -24.88
C ASN A 10 29.74 25.61 -23.70
N ASP A 11 29.72 26.44 -22.66
CA ASP A 11 28.62 26.53 -21.72
C ASP A 11 27.39 27.06 -22.46
N PHE A 12 26.29 26.30 -22.49
CA PHE A 12 24.98 26.89 -22.80
C PHE A 12 23.83 26.12 -22.14
N LYS A 13 23.45 26.64 -20.97
CA LYS A 13 22.08 26.78 -20.45
C LYS A 13 21.16 25.55 -20.40
N GLN A 14 20.97 25.11 -19.17
CA GLN A 14 19.74 24.57 -18.59
C GLN A 14 18.47 25.35 -19.04
N SER A 15 17.63 24.75 -19.89
CA SER A 15 16.21 25.10 -20.19
C SER A 15 15.79 24.22 -21.37
N ARG A 16 14.73 23.40 -21.40
CA ARG A 16 13.38 23.50 -20.86
C ARG A 16 12.79 22.09 -20.81
N PHE A 17 11.97 21.83 -19.79
CA PHE A 17 10.92 20.83 -19.90
C PHE A 17 10.05 21.14 -21.11
N SER A 18 9.88 20.19 -22.02
CA SER A 18 8.70 20.07 -22.88
C SER A 18 8.71 18.68 -23.52
N THR A 19 7.82 17.85 -22.98
CA THR A 19 7.16 16.73 -23.63
C THR A 19 6.97 16.98 -25.12
N GLN A 20 7.54 16.11 -25.96
CA GLN A 20 7.09 16.01 -27.35
C GLN A 20 6.98 14.54 -27.74
N THR A 21 5.78 14.01 -27.47
CA THR A 21 5.24 12.79 -28.05
C THR A 21 5.10 12.95 -29.55
N HIS A 22 5.84 12.18 -30.34
CA HIS A 22 5.42 11.83 -31.70
C HIS A 22 6.08 10.52 -32.15
N PHE A 23 5.47 9.39 -31.78
CA PHE A 23 5.69 8.13 -32.48
C PHE A 23 4.41 7.80 -33.27
N PRO A 24 4.45 7.80 -34.62
CA PRO A 24 3.34 7.32 -35.42
C PRO A 24 3.41 5.79 -35.43
N THR A 25 2.90 5.17 -34.37
CA THR A 25 2.89 3.71 -34.25
C THR A 25 1.54 3.19 -34.68
N ALA A 26 1.57 2.29 -35.67
CA ALA A 26 0.43 1.58 -36.25
C ALA A 26 -0.63 1.21 -35.21
N ARG A 27 -1.92 1.28 -35.61
CA ARG A 27 -3.09 0.83 -34.85
C ARG A 27 -3.00 -0.67 -34.56
N SER A 28 -2.12 -1.04 -33.63
CA SER A 28 -2.17 -2.31 -32.92
C SER A 28 -3.46 -2.33 -32.12
N PRO A 29 -4.16 -3.47 -32.00
CA PRO A 29 -5.35 -3.61 -31.15
C PRO A 29 -5.15 -3.05 -29.73
N ASN A 30 -3.92 -3.14 -29.23
CA ASN A 30 -3.53 -2.65 -27.92
C ASN A 30 -3.60 -1.12 -27.80
N HIS A 31 -3.42 -0.38 -28.89
CA HIS A 31 -3.53 1.08 -28.88
C HIS A 31 -4.97 1.51 -28.57
N ALA A 32 -5.97 0.83 -29.13
CA ALA A 32 -7.37 1.15 -28.84
C ALA A 32 -7.69 0.95 -27.35
N LEU A 33 -7.16 -0.13 -26.75
CA LEU A 33 -7.31 -0.39 -25.32
C LEU A 33 -6.63 0.69 -24.46
N VAL A 34 -5.43 1.14 -24.85
CA VAL A 34 -4.72 2.22 -24.16
C VAL A 34 -5.50 3.53 -24.24
N THR A 35 -6.03 3.87 -25.43
CA THR A 35 -6.85 5.08 -25.61
C THR A 35 -8.11 5.05 -24.76
N VAL A 36 -8.83 3.92 -24.75
CA VAL A 36 -10.03 3.76 -23.91
C VAL A 36 -9.67 3.83 -22.42
N ALA A 37 -8.58 3.20 -21.99
CA ALA A 37 -8.14 3.26 -20.60
C ALA A 37 -7.78 4.69 -20.17
N GLN A 38 -7.14 5.47 -21.05
CA GLN A 38 -6.83 6.88 -20.80
C GLN A 38 -8.10 7.72 -20.69
N GLU A 39 -9.04 7.58 -21.61
CA GLU A 39 -10.30 8.33 -21.59
C GLU A 39 -11.16 8.00 -20.36
N VAL A 40 -11.24 6.73 -19.98
CA VAL A 40 -11.95 6.31 -18.76
C VAL A 40 -11.27 6.87 -17.50
N ALA A 41 -9.94 6.89 -17.44
CA ALA A 41 -9.21 7.47 -16.32
C ALA A 41 -9.49 8.98 -16.17
N GLU A 42 -9.53 9.71 -17.29
CA GLU A 42 -9.87 11.15 -17.30
C GLU A 42 -11.31 11.40 -16.83
N GLN A 43 -12.28 10.59 -17.27
CA GLN A 43 -13.66 10.68 -16.83
C GLN A 43 -13.81 10.42 -15.32
N LEU A 44 -13.09 9.43 -14.80
CA LEU A 44 -13.10 9.14 -13.36
C LEU A 44 -12.50 10.29 -12.54
N GLN A 45 -11.45 10.95 -13.04
CA GLN A 45 -10.87 12.13 -12.37
C GLN A 45 -11.82 13.33 -12.37
N GLN A 46 -12.65 13.49 -13.41
CA GLN A 46 -13.66 14.57 -13.46
C GLN A 46 -14.87 14.28 -12.58
N ALA A 47 -15.36 13.03 -12.56
CA ALA A 47 -16.49 12.63 -11.73
C ALA A 47 -16.14 12.57 -10.24
N TYR A 48 -14.88 12.29 -9.94
CA TYR A 48 -14.33 12.21 -8.59
C TYR A 48 -13.09 13.09 -8.51
N PRO A 49 -13.25 14.42 -8.34
CA PRO A 49 -12.11 15.27 -8.06
C PRO A 49 -11.48 14.77 -6.76
N LEU A 50 -10.32 14.12 -6.88
CA LEU A 50 -9.50 13.78 -5.73
C LEU A 50 -9.14 15.10 -5.06
N SER A 51 -9.87 15.45 -4.01
CA SER A 51 -9.46 16.45 -3.05
C SER A 51 -8.14 15.97 -2.48
N SER A 52 -7.05 16.47 -3.03
CA SER A 52 -5.70 16.37 -2.49
C SER A 52 -5.65 17.18 -1.20
N ASP A 53 -6.29 16.66 -0.16
CA ASP A 53 -6.00 17.03 1.20
C ASP A 53 -4.93 16.07 1.71
N ASP A 54 -3.68 16.36 1.34
CA ASP A 54 -2.47 15.68 1.82
C ASP A 54 -2.14 16.11 3.27
N SER A 55 -3.17 16.10 4.10
CA SER A 55 -3.13 16.40 5.54
C SER A 55 -4.23 15.62 6.27
N ASN A 56 -4.53 14.41 5.81
CA ASN A 56 -5.34 13.48 6.59
C ASN A 56 -4.41 12.76 7.58
N SER A 57 -4.02 13.45 8.66
CA SER A 57 -3.92 12.74 9.93
C SER A 57 -5.28 12.10 10.12
N VAL A 58 -5.35 10.77 9.96
CA VAL A 58 -6.59 10.01 10.08
C VAL A 58 -7.09 10.19 11.51
N GLU A 59 -7.80 11.29 11.76
CA GLU A 59 -8.56 11.48 12.98
C GLU A 59 -9.59 10.36 12.93
N ALA A 60 -9.32 9.33 13.73
CA ALA A 60 -10.18 8.19 13.86
C ALA A 60 -11.61 8.70 14.00
N ILE A 61 -12.44 8.42 13.00
CA ILE A 61 -13.86 8.70 13.06
C ILE A 61 -14.39 7.82 14.19
N ASP A 62 -14.53 8.39 15.39
CA ASP A 62 -15.16 7.75 16.53
C ASP A 62 -16.61 7.47 16.12
N ILE A 63 -16.88 6.21 15.75
CA ILE A 63 -18.24 5.76 15.44
C ILE A 63 -19.00 5.73 16.78
N ARG A 64 -19.59 6.89 17.12
CA ARG A 64 -20.35 7.14 18.37
C ARG A 64 -21.73 6.48 18.40
N ALA A 65 -22.00 5.51 17.53
CA ALA A 65 -23.32 4.88 17.39
C ALA A 65 -23.36 3.43 17.88
N VAL A 66 -22.35 2.99 18.63
CA VAL A 66 -22.33 1.63 19.18
C VAL A 66 -22.90 1.69 20.60
N ASP A 67 -24.03 1.01 20.84
CA ASP A 67 -24.64 0.86 22.17
C ASP A 67 -23.61 0.37 23.19
N SER A 68 -23.72 0.78 24.46
CA SER A 68 -22.74 0.44 25.50
C SER A 68 -22.55 -1.08 25.59
N ASP A 69 -23.63 -1.84 25.47
CA ASP A 69 -23.60 -3.30 25.53
C ASP A 69 -22.86 -3.91 24.32
N LEU A 70 -23.08 -3.35 23.12
CA LEU A 70 -22.37 -3.76 21.91
C LEU A 70 -20.89 -3.37 21.96
N ARG A 71 -20.54 -2.20 22.54
CA ARG A 71 -19.15 -1.82 22.79
C ARG A 71 -18.48 -2.82 23.74
N GLN A 72 -19.15 -3.23 24.81
CA GLN A 72 -18.62 -4.22 25.74
C GLN A 72 -18.44 -5.59 25.07
N MET A 73 -19.39 -6.02 24.22
CA MET A 73 -19.23 -7.25 23.44
C MET A 73 -18.03 -7.19 22.48
N ILE A 74 -17.89 -6.10 21.72
CA ILE A 74 -16.76 -5.92 20.79
C ILE A 74 -15.43 -5.88 21.55
N LEU A 75 -15.36 -5.21 22.70
CA LEU A 75 -14.16 -5.18 23.53
C LEU A 75 -13.86 -6.54 24.18
N ALA A 76 -14.89 -7.27 24.61
CA ALA A 76 -14.73 -8.61 25.18
C ALA A 76 -14.23 -9.62 24.14
N GLU A 77 -14.66 -9.47 22.89
CA GLU A 77 -14.22 -10.30 21.76
C GLU A 77 -12.97 -9.76 21.05
N SER A 78 -12.50 -8.58 21.44
CA SER A 78 -11.31 -7.98 20.86
C SER A 78 -10.08 -8.86 21.13
N LEU A 79 -9.19 -8.88 20.14
CA LEU A 79 -7.90 -9.55 20.29
C LEU A 79 -7.00 -8.70 21.19
N THR A 80 -6.29 -9.36 22.10
CA THR A 80 -5.19 -8.73 22.83
C THR A 80 -4.03 -8.40 21.88
N ASP A 81 -3.15 -7.48 22.27
CA ASP A 81 -1.96 -7.12 21.46
C ASP A 81 -1.15 -8.35 21.05
N ARG A 82 -1.00 -9.30 21.99
CA ARG A 82 -0.29 -10.55 21.72
C ARG A 82 -1.02 -11.46 20.74
N GLU A 83 -2.35 -11.50 20.80
CA GLU A 83 -3.16 -12.26 19.85
C GLU A 83 -3.14 -11.62 18.45
N LEU A 84 -3.06 -10.29 18.36
CA LEU A 84 -2.88 -9.57 17.09
C LEU A 84 -1.53 -9.90 16.44
N GLU A 85 -0.44 -9.89 17.20
CA GLU A 85 0.88 -10.31 16.70
C GLU A 85 0.85 -11.74 16.14
N VAL A 86 0.23 -12.67 16.87
CA VAL A 86 0.10 -14.07 16.44
C VAL A 86 -0.79 -14.16 15.20
N LEU A 87 -1.89 -13.41 15.13
CA LEU A 87 -2.77 -13.38 13.97
C LEU A 87 -2.03 -12.90 12.71
N GLN A 88 -1.20 -11.86 12.82
CA GLN A 88 -0.42 -11.37 11.69
C GLN A 88 0.49 -12.48 11.12
N LEU A 89 1.19 -13.21 11.98
CA LEU A 89 2.04 -14.32 11.55
C LEU A 89 1.25 -15.47 10.90
N ILE A 90 0.02 -15.73 11.37
CA ILE A 90 -0.87 -16.72 10.74
C ILE A 90 -1.25 -16.26 9.33
N VAL A 91 -1.60 -14.98 9.15
CA VAL A 91 -1.93 -14.41 7.83
C VAL A 91 -0.72 -14.45 6.89
N ASP A 92 0.49 -14.26 7.42
CA ASP A 92 1.75 -14.40 6.68
C ASP A 92 2.09 -15.87 6.32
N GLY A 93 1.29 -16.84 6.79
CA GLY A 93 1.43 -18.26 6.47
C GLY A 93 2.33 -19.05 7.43
N ASP A 94 2.70 -18.50 8.58
CA ASP A 94 3.51 -19.21 9.57
C ASP A 94 2.72 -20.30 10.30
N ASN A 95 3.34 -21.46 10.50
CA ASN A 95 2.82 -22.50 11.37
C ASN A 95 3.20 -22.27 12.85
N SER A 96 2.59 -23.01 13.78
CA SER A 96 2.82 -22.83 15.22
C SER A 96 4.28 -23.02 15.67
N ILE A 97 5.11 -23.74 14.90
CA ILE A 97 6.55 -23.88 15.19
C ILE A 97 7.29 -22.61 14.75
N ALA A 98 6.98 -22.08 13.57
CA ALA A 98 7.55 -20.82 13.08
C ALA A 98 7.17 -19.63 13.98
N ILE A 99 5.89 -19.53 14.36
CA ILE A 99 5.37 -18.52 15.30
C ILE A 99 6.12 -18.60 16.63
N ALA A 100 6.26 -19.80 17.19
CA ALA A 100 6.97 -20.01 18.46
C ALA A 100 8.41 -19.48 18.43
N ARG A 101 9.12 -19.70 17.31
CA ARG A 101 10.49 -19.19 17.11
C ARG A 101 10.52 -17.68 16.96
N LYS A 102 9.66 -17.10 16.11
CA LYS A 102 9.62 -15.64 15.85
C LYS A 102 9.32 -14.85 17.11
N LEU A 103 8.45 -15.39 17.96
CA LEU A 103 7.99 -14.72 19.17
C LEU A 103 8.67 -15.19 20.46
N ASN A 104 9.70 -16.04 20.35
CA ASN A 104 10.48 -16.62 21.46
C ASN A 104 9.62 -17.24 22.58
N ILE A 105 8.65 -18.08 22.21
CA ILE A 105 7.75 -18.81 23.13
C ILE A 105 7.77 -20.31 22.85
N SER A 106 7.14 -21.10 23.72
CA SER A 106 6.98 -22.54 23.46
C SER A 106 5.98 -22.80 22.33
N VAL A 107 6.13 -23.93 21.62
CA VAL A 107 5.17 -24.38 20.61
C VAL A 107 3.78 -24.63 21.22
N GLY A 108 3.73 -25.09 22.47
CA GLY A 108 2.48 -25.24 23.22
C GLY A 108 1.76 -23.89 23.40
N THR A 109 2.50 -22.86 23.77
CA THR A 109 1.98 -21.49 23.92
C THR A 109 1.48 -20.94 22.59
N ALA A 110 2.23 -21.12 21.50
CA ALA A 110 1.79 -20.69 20.16
C ALA A 110 0.48 -21.38 19.74
N LYS A 111 0.33 -22.68 20.01
CA LYS A 111 -0.93 -23.41 19.76
C LYS A 111 -2.08 -22.89 20.61
N THR A 112 -1.84 -22.55 21.88
CA THR A 112 -2.84 -21.94 22.75
C THR A 112 -3.31 -20.60 22.21
N HIS A 113 -2.38 -19.71 21.81
CA HIS A 113 -2.74 -18.44 21.19
C HIS A 113 -3.55 -18.65 19.90
N THR A 114 -3.11 -19.55 19.02
CA THR A 114 -3.83 -19.88 17.77
C THR A 114 -5.25 -20.35 18.06
N ARG A 115 -5.44 -21.26 19.04
CA ARG A 115 -6.75 -21.76 19.45
C ARG A 115 -7.65 -20.64 19.99
N ASN A 116 -7.11 -19.78 20.85
CA ASN A 116 -7.87 -18.69 21.46
C ASN A 116 -8.33 -17.68 20.41
N ILE A 117 -7.46 -17.36 19.45
CA ILE A 117 -7.79 -16.51 18.29
C ILE A 117 -8.94 -17.14 17.51
N LEU A 118 -8.81 -18.41 17.09
CA LEU A 118 -9.85 -19.09 16.31
C LEU A 118 -11.18 -19.17 17.06
N LYS A 119 -11.15 -19.36 18.39
CA LYS A 119 -12.36 -19.37 19.23
C LYS A 119 -13.10 -18.03 19.23
N LYS A 120 -12.42 -16.92 18.97
CA LYS A 120 -13.06 -15.59 18.89
C LYS A 120 -13.71 -15.31 17.53
N PHE A 121 -13.44 -16.12 16.51
CA PHE A 121 -13.95 -15.94 15.14
C PHE A 121 -14.90 -17.04 14.65
N ILE A 122 -15.04 -18.14 15.39
CA ILE A 122 -15.91 -19.29 15.08
C ILE A 122 -17.02 -19.35 16.14
#